data_AF-A0A380BZ37-F1
#
_entry.id   AF-A0A380BZ37-F1
#
_cell.length_a   1.000
_cell.length_b   1.000
_cell.length_c   1.000
_cell.angle_alpha   90.00
_cell.angle_beta   90.00
_cell.angle_gamma   90.00
#
_symmetry.space_group_name_H-M   'P 1'
#
loop_
_entity.id
_entity.type
_entity.pdbx_description
1 polymer ?
#
loop_
_entity_poly.entity_id
_entity_poly.type
_entity_poly.pdbx_seq_one_letter_code
_entity_poly.pdbx_strand_id
1 'polypeptide(L)'
;MPICCLCCKENELKNSHAIPDTVFKKIFKGKDDSGKSIVVPGGGDNPVHYSSDSWDTLQLCGNCETLLNKNYEDYSIKVLRGALGQFKKHDIGVTFSQINTSKLINFFIAVFWRAANSKHDSYSKVYIPEPWNKQIGEMLLDIKTVPLKLATVRLSRLIDYTKNGGFSPQHLRSIVMSPFFRKHDYGHFSFCFVFEGFFVEIFTPGLKISERKTRGVINKTANMIMVPFIDIFDVPEIEECLVKGYGKHIDGHVTFES
;
A
#
# COMPACT_ATOMS: atom_id res chain seq x y z
N MET A 1 -18.25 25.48 -2.47
CA MET A 1 -17.42 24.54 -3.25
C MET A 1 -17.10 23.32 -2.39
N PRO A 2 -16.67 22.16 -2.94
CA PRO A 2 -16.26 21.05 -2.09
C PRO A 2 -15.06 21.42 -1.20
N ILE A 3 -14.94 20.75 -0.05
CA ILE A 3 -13.88 21.00 0.93
C ILE A 3 -12.78 19.95 0.75
N CYS A 4 -11.53 20.39 0.59
CA CYS A 4 -10.37 19.51 0.53
C CYS A 4 -10.15 18.82 1.89
N CYS A 5 -10.07 17.49 1.91
CA CYS A 5 -9.94 16.75 3.16
C CYS A 5 -8.65 17.06 3.93
N LEU A 6 -7.56 17.46 3.25
CA LEU A 6 -6.27 17.70 3.90
C LEU A 6 -6.13 19.13 4.46
N CYS A 7 -6.42 20.15 3.64
CA CYS A 7 -6.25 21.55 4.06
C CYS A 7 -7.52 22.19 4.64
N CYS A 8 -8.65 21.48 4.59
CA CYS A 8 -9.97 21.94 5.05
C CYS A 8 -10.44 23.26 4.43
N LYS A 9 -9.92 23.62 3.24
CA LYS A 9 -10.31 24.82 2.49
C LYS A 9 -11.18 24.46 1.30
N GLU A 10 -12.14 25.31 0.99
CA GLU A 10 -12.93 25.26 -0.24
C GLU A 10 -12.03 25.39 -1.46
N ASN A 11 -12.02 24.36 -2.31
CA ASN A 11 -11.21 24.29 -3.54
C ASN A 11 -11.87 23.33 -4.53
N GLU A 12 -11.49 23.42 -5.80
CA GLU A 12 -11.78 22.35 -6.76
C GLU A 12 -11.00 21.08 -6.33
N LEU A 13 -11.72 19.97 -6.16
CA LEU A 13 -11.11 18.68 -5.84
C LEU A 13 -10.63 17.98 -7.12
N LYS A 14 -9.59 17.18 -6.96
CA LYS A 14 -9.04 16.30 -7.99
C LYS A 14 -9.31 14.85 -7.61
N ASN A 15 -9.22 13.99 -8.61
CA ASN A 15 -9.20 12.56 -8.40
C ASN A 15 -7.92 12.18 -7.66
N SER A 16 -8.08 11.88 -6.39
CA SER A 16 -7.02 11.54 -5.46
C SER A 16 -6.91 10.04 -5.33
N HIS A 17 -5.70 9.52 -5.52
CA HIS A 17 -5.39 8.10 -5.35
C HIS A 17 -4.77 7.86 -3.98
N ALA A 18 -5.33 6.95 -3.18
CA ALA A 18 -4.69 6.56 -1.93
C ALA A 18 -3.39 5.79 -2.20
N ILE A 19 -3.47 4.63 -2.86
CA ILE A 19 -2.31 3.96 -3.48
C ILE A 19 -1.95 4.72 -4.76
N PRO A 20 -0.68 5.11 -4.99
CA PRO A 20 -0.30 5.92 -6.15
C PRO A 20 -0.80 5.39 -7.49
N ASP A 21 -1.37 6.25 -8.33
CA ASP A 21 -1.83 5.92 -9.69
C ASP A 21 -0.73 5.28 -10.55
N THR A 22 0.54 5.65 -10.30
CA THR A 22 1.69 5.06 -10.99
C THR A 22 1.84 3.56 -10.74
N VAL A 23 1.24 3.00 -9.69
CA VAL A 23 1.15 1.56 -9.43
C VAL A 23 0.12 0.92 -10.36
N PHE A 24 -1.10 1.47 -10.41
CA PHE A 24 -2.19 0.98 -11.28
C PHE A 24 -1.83 1.07 -12.76
N LYS A 25 -1.29 2.21 -13.20
CA LYS A 25 -0.82 2.42 -14.58
C LYS A 25 0.15 1.35 -15.05
N LYS A 26 1.00 0.83 -14.16
CA LYS A 26 1.94 -0.23 -14.50
C LYS A 26 1.26 -1.58 -14.71
N ILE A 27 0.16 -1.83 -14.00
CA ILE A 27 -0.66 -3.04 -14.14
C ILE A 27 -1.48 -2.95 -15.43
N PHE A 28 -2.10 -1.80 -15.71
CA PHE A 28 -2.91 -1.57 -16.90
C PHE A 28 -2.10 -1.65 -18.21
N LYS A 29 -0.82 -1.24 -18.16
CA LYS A 29 0.16 -1.40 -19.26
C LYS A 29 0.79 -2.79 -19.31
N GLY A 30 0.09 -3.82 -18.83
CA GLY A 30 0.58 -5.20 -18.83
C GLY A 30 0.89 -5.72 -20.24
N LYS A 31 1.12 -7.03 -20.37
CA LYS A 31 1.59 -7.65 -21.64
C LYS A 31 0.76 -7.28 -22.88
N ASP A 32 -0.54 -7.05 -22.71
CA ASP A 32 -1.46 -6.85 -23.83
C ASP A 32 -1.88 -5.38 -24.00
N ASP A 33 -1.32 -4.47 -23.18
CA ASP A 33 -1.61 -3.02 -23.15
C ASP A 33 -3.12 -2.69 -23.21
N SER A 34 -3.94 -3.58 -22.65
CA SER A 34 -5.41 -3.53 -22.76
C SER A 34 -6.03 -2.37 -21.96
N GLY A 35 -5.21 -1.67 -21.16
CA GLY A 35 -5.66 -0.62 -20.24
C GLY A 35 -6.45 -1.17 -19.05
N LYS A 36 -6.47 -2.50 -18.84
CA LYS A 36 -7.30 -3.16 -17.83
C LYS A 36 -6.46 -4.10 -16.96
N SER A 37 -6.90 -4.25 -15.72
CA SER A 37 -6.41 -5.22 -14.75
C SER A 37 -7.40 -6.38 -14.60
N ILE A 38 -6.92 -7.54 -14.13
CA ILE A 38 -7.79 -8.64 -13.72
C ILE A 38 -8.16 -8.43 -12.26
N VAL A 39 -9.45 -8.30 -11.98
CA VAL A 39 -10.00 -8.21 -10.63
C VAL A 39 -10.40 -9.60 -10.16
N VAL A 40 -9.84 -10.01 -9.02
CA VAL A 40 -10.17 -11.26 -8.34
C VAL A 40 -10.98 -10.93 -7.08
N PRO A 41 -12.32 -11.13 -7.07
CA PRO A 41 -13.12 -10.81 -5.90
C PRO A 41 -12.92 -11.86 -4.81
N GLY A 42 -12.34 -11.45 -3.67
CA GLY A 42 -12.05 -12.31 -2.51
C GLY A 42 -13.26 -12.83 -1.72
N GLY A 43 -14.48 -12.61 -2.22
CA GLY A 43 -15.73 -13.08 -1.64
C GLY A 43 -16.94 -12.84 -2.56
N GLY A 44 -18.07 -13.46 -2.21
CA GLY A 44 -19.33 -13.35 -2.95
C GLY A 44 -19.30 -13.99 -4.35
N ASP A 45 -20.42 -13.85 -5.05
CA ASP A 45 -20.67 -14.51 -6.35
C ASP A 45 -20.14 -13.72 -7.55
N ASN A 46 -19.50 -12.57 -7.31
CA ASN A 46 -18.96 -11.75 -8.39
C ASN A 46 -17.86 -12.52 -9.16
N PRO A 47 -17.96 -12.60 -10.50
CA PRO A 47 -16.98 -13.31 -11.31
C PRO A 47 -15.65 -12.56 -11.36
N VAL A 48 -14.58 -13.28 -11.73
CA VAL A 48 -13.30 -12.66 -12.09
C VAL A 48 -13.52 -11.87 -13.39
N HIS A 49 -13.13 -10.59 -13.40
CA HIS A 49 -13.45 -9.68 -14.50
C HIS A 49 -12.35 -8.66 -14.75
N TYR A 50 -12.43 -7.96 -15.88
CA TYR A 50 -11.52 -6.86 -16.18
C TYR A 50 -12.01 -5.53 -15.59
N SER A 51 -11.09 -4.72 -15.08
CA SER A 51 -11.38 -3.35 -14.64
C SER A 51 -10.24 -2.38 -14.96
N SER A 52 -10.59 -1.15 -15.34
CA SER A 52 -9.68 0.00 -15.48
C SER A 52 -9.76 0.96 -14.29
N ASP A 53 -10.49 0.58 -13.24
CA ASP A 53 -10.63 1.38 -12.03
C ASP A 53 -9.31 1.41 -11.24
N SER A 54 -8.86 2.63 -10.91
CA SER A 54 -7.63 2.91 -10.18
C SER A 54 -7.86 3.30 -8.71
N TRP A 55 -9.09 3.14 -8.22
CA TRP A 55 -9.50 3.45 -6.84
C TRP A 55 -9.30 4.92 -6.46
N ASP A 56 -9.53 5.85 -7.40
CA ASP A 56 -9.51 7.28 -7.15
C ASP A 56 -10.86 7.83 -6.69
N THR A 57 -10.81 8.90 -5.90
CA THR A 57 -12.00 9.64 -5.47
C THR A 57 -11.72 11.13 -5.42
N LEU A 58 -12.75 11.97 -5.61
CA LEU A 58 -12.65 13.41 -5.38
C LEU A 58 -12.42 13.69 -3.89
N GLN A 59 -11.18 13.98 -3.49
CA GLN A 59 -10.80 14.08 -2.07
C GLN A 59 -9.92 15.30 -1.76
N LEU A 60 -8.87 15.53 -2.54
CA LEU A 60 -7.88 16.59 -2.29
C LEU A 60 -7.88 17.64 -3.40
N CYS A 61 -7.51 18.88 -3.05
CA CYS A 61 -7.25 19.92 -4.05
C CYS A 61 -5.87 19.73 -4.70
N GLY A 62 -5.67 20.33 -5.88
CA GLY A 62 -4.41 20.17 -6.64
C GLY A 62 -3.15 20.60 -5.90
N ASN A 63 -3.25 21.58 -4.99
CA ASN A 63 -2.13 22.00 -4.15
C ASN A 63 -1.72 20.92 -3.13
N CYS A 64 -2.71 20.27 -2.50
CA CYS A 64 -2.47 19.18 -1.56
C CYS A 64 -1.92 17.93 -2.26
N GLU A 65 -2.45 17.59 -3.43
CA GLU A 65 -1.90 16.52 -4.28
C GLU A 65 -0.43 16.77 -4.62
N THR A 66 -0.13 17.98 -5.10
CA THR A 66 1.24 18.37 -5.45
C THR A 66 2.17 18.31 -4.25
N LEU A 67 1.70 18.74 -3.07
CA LEU A 67 2.46 18.71 -1.83
C LEU A 67 2.81 17.28 -1.42
N LEU A 68 1.84 16.37 -1.36
CA LEU A 68 2.08 14.97 -0.99
C LEU A 68 2.97 14.27 -2.02
N ASN A 69 2.74 14.52 -3.31
CA ASN A 69 3.53 13.91 -4.38
C ASN A 69 5.00 14.32 -4.32
N LYS A 70 5.28 15.64 -4.27
CA LYS A 70 6.66 16.17 -4.26
C LYS A 70 7.43 15.80 -3.01
N ASN A 71 6.76 15.77 -1.85
CA ASN A 71 7.46 15.54 -0.58
C ASN A 71 7.66 14.06 -0.26
N TYR A 72 6.74 13.18 -0.68
CA TYR A 72 6.72 11.79 -0.23
C TYR A 72 6.63 10.76 -1.35
N GLU A 73 5.70 10.92 -2.29
CA GLU A 73 5.32 9.86 -3.23
C GLU A 73 6.38 9.60 -4.30
N ASP A 74 6.79 10.64 -5.05
CA ASP A 74 7.79 10.51 -6.13
C ASP A 74 9.10 9.91 -5.59
N TYR A 75 9.54 10.41 -4.43
CA TYR A 75 10.71 9.91 -3.74
C TYR A 75 10.58 8.42 -3.39
N SER A 76 9.48 8.05 -2.72
CA SER A 76 9.31 6.70 -2.18
C SER A 76 9.08 5.66 -3.26
N ILE A 77 8.34 6.00 -4.32
CA ILE A 77 8.17 5.11 -5.48
C ILE A 77 9.51 4.84 -6.17
N LYS A 78 10.38 5.86 -6.31
CA LYS A 78 11.74 5.66 -6.84
C LYS A 78 12.57 4.75 -5.96
N VAL A 79 12.51 4.89 -4.63
CA VAL A 79 13.19 3.99 -3.68
C VAL A 79 12.67 2.55 -3.80
N LEU A 80 11.36 2.35 -3.71
CA LEU A 80 10.73 1.02 -3.74
C LEU A 80 10.99 0.28 -5.06
N ARG A 81 11.14 1.01 -6.16
CA ARG A 81 11.47 0.45 -7.48
C ARG A 81 12.97 0.24 -7.70
N GLY A 82 13.82 0.70 -6.80
CA GLY A 82 15.28 0.63 -6.91
C GLY A 82 15.91 1.68 -7.84
N ALA A 83 15.16 2.72 -8.19
CA ALA A 83 15.63 3.84 -9.02
C ALA A 83 16.31 4.96 -8.20
N LEU A 84 16.23 4.90 -6.86
CA LEU A 84 16.89 5.84 -5.95
C LEU A 84 17.48 5.10 -4.75
N GLY A 85 18.68 5.50 -4.35
CA GLY A 85 19.44 4.87 -3.27
C GLY A 85 20.22 3.66 -3.75
N GLN A 86 20.74 2.88 -2.80
CA GLN A 86 21.41 1.60 -3.06
C GLN A 86 20.55 0.46 -2.55
N PHE A 87 20.57 -0.66 -3.27
CA PHE A 87 19.86 -1.88 -2.89
C PHE A 87 20.81 -3.08 -2.90
N LYS A 88 20.72 -3.91 -1.87
CA LYS A 88 21.47 -5.15 -1.75
C LYS A 88 20.52 -6.28 -1.38
N LYS A 89 20.43 -7.29 -2.24
CA LYS A 89 19.69 -8.53 -1.94
C LYS A 89 20.54 -9.41 -1.02
N HIS A 90 19.88 -10.02 -0.05
CA HIS A 90 20.40 -11.03 0.87
C HIS A 90 19.46 -12.23 0.86
N ASP A 91 19.82 -13.33 1.51
CA ASP A 91 18.97 -14.53 1.56
C ASP A 91 17.67 -14.30 2.33
N ILE A 92 17.71 -13.43 3.33
CA ILE A 92 16.59 -13.16 4.25
C ILE A 92 15.79 -11.89 3.90
N GLY A 93 16.18 -11.15 2.85
CA GLY A 93 15.54 -9.88 2.51
C GLY A 93 16.36 -8.97 1.62
N VAL A 94 15.96 -7.70 1.56
CA VAL A 94 16.63 -6.65 0.78
C VAL A 94 16.95 -5.46 1.67
N THR A 95 18.19 -5.02 1.63
CA THR A 95 18.61 -3.78 2.28
C THR A 95 18.51 -2.63 1.29
N PHE A 96 17.82 -1.56 1.68
CA PHE A 96 17.86 -0.26 1.02
C PHE A 96 18.72 0.68 1.85
N SER A 97 19.68 1.37 1.24
CA SER A 97 20.57 2.31 1.92
C SER A 97 20.73 3.60 1.11
N GLN A 98 21.25 4.65 1.75
CA GLN A 98 21.31 6.01 1.19
C GLN A 98 19.91 6.55 0.87
N ILE A 99 18.96 6.27 1.76
CA ILE A 99 17.57 6.70 1.64
C ILE A 99 17.13 7.56 2.82
N ASN A 100 16.08 8.35 2.62
CA ASN A 100 15.41 9.11 3.65
C ASN A 100 14.19 8.30 4.14
N THR A 101 14.38 7.60 5.24
CA THR A 101 13.34 6.75 5.85
C THR A 101 12.17 7.56 6.40
N SER A 102 12.36 8.83 6.80
CA SER A 102 11.27 9.71 7.23
C SER A 102 10.31 10.04 6.07
N LYS A 103 10.84 10.26 4.85
CA LYS A 103 10.00 10.40 3.65
C LYS A 103 9.24 9.11 3.34
N LEU A 104 9.88 7.96 3.52
CA LEU A 104 9.27 6.66 3.29
C LEU A 104 8.14 6.38 4.31
N ILE A 105 8.33 6.71 5.59
CA ILE A 105 7.30 6.64 6.62
C ILE A 105 6.12 7.53 6.24
N ASN A 106 6.36 8.80 5.92
CA ASN A 106 5.30 9.74 5.58
C ASN A 106 4.57 9.35 4.29
N PHE A 107 5.24 8.70 3.34
CA PHE A 107 4.58 8.15 2.15
C PHE A 107 3.56 7.08 2.52
N PHE A 108 3.95 6.05 3.27
CA PHE A 108 3.02 4.98 3.65
C PHE A 108 1.89 5.51 4.55
N ILE A 109 2.18 6.47 5.43
CA ILE A 109 1.16 7.10 6.26
C ILE A 109 0.24 8.01 5.43
N ALA A 110 0.73 8.67 4.38
CA ALA A 110 -0.11 9.42 3.44
C ALA A 110 -1.05 8.48 2.66
N VAL A 111 -0.56 7.32 2.21
CA VAL A 111 -1.40 6.28 1.59
C VAL A 111 -2.50 5.83 2.56
N PHE A 112 -2.13 5.52 3.81
CA PHE A 112 -3.09 5.13 4.85
C PHE A 112 -4.13 6.20 5.16
N TRP A 113 -3.68 7.44 5.34
CA TRP A 113 -4.55 8.57 5.64
C TRP A 113 -5.51 8.87 4.48
N ARG A 114 -5.02 8.83 3.22
CA ARG A 114 -5.88 9.01 2.05
C ARG A 114 -6.91 7.89 1.96
N ALA A 115 -6.51 6.64 2.17
CA ALA A 115 -7.42 5.49 2.16
C ALA A 115 -8.51 5.60 3.23
N ALA A 116 -8.16 5.97 4.46
CA ALA A 116 -9.12 6.15 5.56
C ALA A 116 -10.13 7.28 5.34
N ASN A 117 -9.82 8.22 4.44
CA ASN A 117 -10.66 9.36 4.08
C ASN A 117 -11.25 9.23 2.66
N SER A 118 -11.04 8.11 1.98
CA SER A 118 -11.58 7.84 0.65
C SER A 118 -13.00 7.27 0.75
N LYS A 119 -13.80 7.57 -0.27
CA LYS A 119 -15.15 6.98 -0.43
C LYS A 119 -15.16 5.74 -1.32
N HIS A 120 -14.00 5.28 -1.79
CA HIS A 120 -13.91 4.11 -2.66
C HIS A 120 -14.15 2.83 -1.86
N ASP A 121 -14.96 1.91 -2.39
CA ASP A 121 -15.31 0.66 -1.70
C ASP A 121 -14.08 -0.21 -1.38
N SER A 122 -13.06 -0.18 -2.24
CA SER A 122 -11.77 -0.84 -2.01
C SER A 122 -11.06 -0.39 -0.73
N TYR A 123 -11.38 0.77 -0.16
CA TYR A 123 -10.81 1.28 1.09
C TYR A 123 -11.77 1.25 2.27
N SER A 124 -12.97 0.69 2.12
CA SER A 124 -14.03 0.64 3.15
C SER A 124 -13.60 0.05 4.50
N LYS A 125 -12.57 -0.80 4.51
CA LYS A 125 -12.00 -1.42 5.72
C LYS A 125 -10.95 -0.57 6.42
N VAL A 126 -10.56 0.57 5.87
CA VAL A 126 -9.52 1.45 6.43
C VAL A 126 -10.19 2.55 7.24
N TYR A 127 -9.80 2.69 8.51
CA TYR A 127 -10.38 3.70 9.39
C TYR A 127 -9.34 4.29 10.33
N ILE A 128 -9.40 5.61 10.50
CA ILE A 128 -8.62 6.33 11.52
C ILE A 128 -9.62 7.13 12.37
N PRO A 129 -9.74 6.84 13.68
CA PRO A 129 -10.62 7.60 14.56
C PRO A 129 -10.11 9.03 14.74
N GLU A 130 -11.02 9.96 15.02
CA GLU A 130 -10.64 11.25 15.59
C GLU A 130 -10.19 11.08 17.05
N PRO A 131 -9.24 11.91 17.55
CA PRO A 131 -8.60 13.06 16.89
C PRO A 131 -7.39 12.69 16.01
N TRP A 132 -7.07 11.40 15.87
CA TRP A 132 -5.83 10.96 15.20
C TRP A 132 -5.85 11.19 13.70
N ASN A 133 -7.01 11.11 13.06
CA ASN A 133 -7.16 11.39 11.63
C ASN A 133 -6.75 12.83 11.31
N LYS A 134 -7.34 13.81 12.03
CA LYS A 134 -6.94 15.21 11.91
C LYS A 134 -5.48 15.44 12.24
N GLN A 135 -4.97 14.85 13.32
CA GLN A 135 -3.57 15.00 13.73
C GLN A 135 -2.59 14.50 12.65
N ILE A 136 -2.86 13.35 12.03
CA ILE A 136 -2.02 12.82 10.94
C ILE A 136 -2.10 13.75 9.73
N GLY A 137 -3.30 14.22 9.36
CA GLY A 137 -3.49 15.16 8.25
C GLY A 137 -2.69 16.45 8.42
N GLU A 138 -2.75 17.07 9.61
CA GLU A 138 -1.97 18.27 9.94
C GLU A 138 -0.46 18.03 9.84
N MET A 139 0.04 16.89 10.33
CA MET A 139 1.46 16.54 10.20
C MET A 139 1.89 16.37 8.74
N LEU A 140 1.06 15.73 7.92
CA LEU A 140 1.34 15.55 6.50
C LEU A 140 1.36 16.90 5.75
N LEU A 141 0.42 17.79 6.07
CA LEU A 141 0.32 19.14 5.52
C LEU A 141 1.52 20.02 5.91
N ASP A 142 1.95 19.94 7.17
CA ASP A 142 3.09 20.70 7.72
C ASP A 142 4.46 20.10 7.35
N ILE A 143 4.49 19.01 6.59
CA ILE A 143 5.72 18.29 6.21
C ILE A 143 6.50 17.79 7.45
N LYS A 144 5.77 17.39 8.48
CA LYS A 144 6.32 16.83 9.73
C LYS A 144 6.33 15.31 9.66
N THR A 145 7.38 14.70 10.20
CA THR A 145 7.42 13.24 10.33
C THR A 145 6.43 12.78 11.38
N VAL A 146 5.54 11.86 11.00
CA VAL A 146 4.56 11.29 11.92
C VAL A 146 5.29 10.47 13.00
N PRO A 147 5.04 10.70 14.30
CA PRO A 147 5.70 9.97 15.37
C PRO A 147 5.40 8.47 15.33
N LEU A 148 6.43 7.63 15.53
CA LEU A 148 6.28 6.17 15.56
C LEU A 148 5.31 5.65 16.65
N LYS A 149 5.02 6.46 17.68
CA LYS A 149 4.01 6.13 18.70
C LYS A 149 2.57 6.28 18.18
N LEU A 150 2.37 7.13 17.16
CA LEU A 150 1.07 7.35 16.54
C LEU A 150 0.82 6.29 15.47
N ALA A 151 1.79 6.11 14.56
CA ALA A 151 1.75 5.07 13.56
C ALA A 151 3.15 4.49 13.33
N THR A 152 3.28 3.17 13.33
CA THR A 152 4.52 2.48 12.95
C THR A 152 4.33 1.76 11.63
N VAL A 153 5.25 1.96 10.68
CA VAL A 153 5.25 1.25 9.39
C VAL A 153 6.23 0.09 9.46
N ARG A 154 5.78 -1.10 9.06
CA ARG A 154 6.61 -2.28 8.83
C ARG A 154 6.46 -2.71 7.38
N LEU A 155 7.58 -3.06 6.76
CA LEU A 155 7.65 -3.55 5.39
C LEU A 155 8.13 -4.99 5.37
N SER A 156 7.52 -5.78 4.51
CA SER A 156 8.06 -7.06 4.04
C SER A 156 8.05 -7.08 2.51
N ARG A 157 9.03 -7.75 1.92
CA ARG A 157 9.13 -7.93 0.47
C ARG A 157 8.52 -9.28 0.14
N LEU A 158 7.49 -9.28 -0.70
CA LEU A 158 6.87 -10.53 -1.14
C LEU A 158 7.87 -11.34 -1.97
N ILE A 159 7.90 -12.64 -1.71
CA ILE A 159 8.58 -13.66 -2.51
C ILE A 159 7.64 -14.85 -2.69
N ASP A 160 7.92 -15.70 -3.67
CA ASP A 160 7.29 -17.01 -3.80
C ASP A 160 8.43 -18.04 -3.87
N TYR A 161 8.48 -18.97 -2.91
CA TYR A 161 9.48 -20.04 -2.86
C TYR A 161 9.11 -21.25 -3.74
N THR A 162 7.97 -21.24 -4.43
CA THR A 162 7.53 -22.31 -5.33
C THR A 162 8.50 -22.47 -6.50
N LYS A 163 9.11 -23.65 -6.59
CA LYS A 163 10.19 -23.93 -7.56
C LYS A 163 9.73 -23.86 -9.02
N ASN A 164 8.54 -24.37 -9.31
CA ASN A 164 8.00 -24.49 -10.67
C ASN A 164 6.59 -23.91 -10.71
N GLY A 165 6.32 -23.00 -11.64
CA GLY A 165 4.99 -22.41 -11.84
C GLY A 165 4.59 -21.33 -10.83
N GLY A 166 5.50 -20.91 -9.95
CA GLY A 166 5.27 -19.83 -8.98
C GLY A 166 5.27 -18.42 -9.58
N PHE A 167 5.00 -17.44 -8.72
CA PHE A 167 5.03 -16.02 -9.04
C PHE A 167 6.46 -15.48 -9.15
N SER A 168 6.78 -14.93 -10.32
CA SER A 168 8.00 -14.15 -10.50
C SER A 168 7.96 -12.84 -9.69
N PRO A 169 9.11 -12.20 -9.39
CA PRO A 169 9.13 -10.89 -8.75
C PRO A 169 8.34 -9.82 -9.52
N GLN A 170 8.17 -9.97 -10.83
CA GLN A 170 7.36 -9.09 -11.67
C GLN A 170 5.87 -9.33 -11.43
N HIS A 171 5.43 -10.60 -11.32
CA HIS A 171 4.04 -10.93 -10.97
C HIS A 171 3.68 -10.36 -9.58
N LEU A 172 4.56 -10.52 -8.60
CA LEU A 172 4.34 -9.99 -7.24
C LEU A 172 4.24 -8.45 -7.23
N ARG A 173 4.95 -7.76 -8.14
CA ARG A 173 4.85 -6.29 -8.28
C ARG A 173 3.55 -5.82 -8.92
N SER A 174 2.86 -6.67 -9.68
CA SER A 174 1.57 -6.35 -10.30
C SER A 174 0.36 -6.69 -9.42
N ILE A 175 0.58 -7.25 -8.23
CA ILE A 175 -0.51 -7.49 -7.27
C ILE A 175 -0.77 -6.20 -6.50
N VAL A 176 -2.02 -5.76 -6.52
CA VAL A 176 -2.59 -4.76 -5.62
C VAL A 176 -3.82 -5.36 -4.96
N MET A 177 -3.93 -5.21 -3.65
CA MET A 177 -5.07 -5.75 -2.89
C MET A 177 -5.78 -4.64 -2.13
N SER A 178 -7.11 -4.74 -2.05
CA SER A 178 -7.90 -3.90 -1.16
C SER A 178 -7.34 -4.05 0.26
N PRO A 179 -7.06 -2.94 0.97
CA PRO A 179 -6.48 -3.03 2.29
C PRO A 179 -7.39 -3.77 3.27
N PHE A 180 -6.77 -4.45 4.21
CA PHE A 180 -7.44 -5.20 5.27
C PHE A 180 -6.78 -4.85 6.60
N PHE A 181 -7.40 -5.26 7.71
CA PHE A 181 -6.82 -5.05 9.03
C PHE A 181 -6.56 -6.37 9.72
N ARG A 182 -5.52 -6.41 10.55
CA ARG A 182 -5.21 -7.52 11.43
C ARG A 182 -5.32 -7.06 12.88
N LYS A 183 -5.90 -7.93 13.70
CA LYS A 183 -5.82 -7.83 15.15
C LYS A 183 -4.62 -8.66 15.60
N HIS A 184 -3.72 -8.02 16.33
CA HIS A 184 -2.54 -8.66 16.91
C HIS A 184 -2.76 -8.88 18.40
N ASP A 185 -1.88 -9.67 19.00
CA ASP A 185 -1.87 -9.87 20.45
C ASP A 185 -1.71 -8.52 21.19
N TYR A 186 -2.17 -8.51 22.44
CA TYR A 186 -2.06 -7.34 23.33
C TYR A 186 -2.74 -6.06 22.83
N GLY A 187 -3.71 -6.18 21.92
CA GLY A 187 -4.60 -5.08 21.51
C GLY A 187 -4.03 -4.16 20.44
N HIS A 188 -2.97 -4.58 19.75
CA HIS A 188 -2.49 -3.85 18.57
C HIS A 188 -3.32 -4.20 17.33
N PHE A 189 -3.53 -3.21 16.46
CA PHE A 189 -4.14 -3.42 15.15
C PHE A 189 -3.19 -2.90 14.08
N SER A 190 -3.16 -3.57 12.93
CA SER A 190 -2.46 -3.06 11.75
C SER A 190 -3.41 -2.98 10.57
N PHE A 191 -3.24 -1.95 9.75
CA PHE A 191 -3.80 -1.89 8.42
C PHE A 191 -2.75 -2.36 7.42
N CYS A 192 -3.14 -3.28 6.56
CA CYS A 192 -2.27 -4.03 5.68
C CYS A 192 -2.54 -3.62 4.23
N PHE A 193 -1.48 -3.23 3.54
CA PHE A 193 -1.51 -2.83 2.13
C PHE A 193 -0.58 -3.73 1.32
N VAL A 194 -0.99 -4.06 0.10
CA VAL A 194 -0.21 -4.87 -0.83
C VAL A 194 -0.07 -4.08 -2.13
N PHE A 195 1.15 -3.68 -2.49
CA PHE A 195 1.48 -3.06 -3.78
C PHE A 195 2.99 -3.06 -4.04
N GLU A 196 3.41 -2.97 -5.30
CA GLU A 196 4.84 -2.94 -5.72
C GLU A 196 5.68 -4.14 -5.20
N GLY A 197 5.02 -5.26 -4.91
CA GLY A 197 5.65 -6.47 -4.34
C GLY A 197 6.07 -6.30 -2.89
N PHE A 198 5.45 -5.36 -2.17
CA PHE A 198 5.61 -5.19 -0.74
C PHE A 198 4.30 -5.51 -0.03
N PHE A 199 4.44 -6.15 1.13
CA PHE A 199 3.44 -6.21 2.16
C PHE A 199 3.76 -5.14 3.20
N VAL A 200 2.83 -4.22 3.41
CA VAL A 200 3.02 -3.04 4.26
C VAL A 200 2.03 -3.12 5.41
N GLU A 201 2.54 -3.13 6.64
CA GLU A 201 1.71 -3.07 7.84
C GLU A 201 1.87 -1.71 8.51
N ILE A 202 0.75 -1.07 8.82
CA ILE A 202 0.71 0.21 9.52
C ILE A 202 -0.02 0.01 10.84
N PHE A 203 0.75 -0.02 11.92
CA PHE A 203 0.25 -0.24 13.28
C PHE A 203 -0.30 1.05 13.88
N THR A 204 -1.52 0.99 14.38
CA THR A 204 -2.18 2.08 15.13
C THR A 204 -2.94 1.51 16.35
N PRO A 205 -2.66 1.98 17.58
CA PRO A 205 -1.53 2.83 17.95
C PRO A 205 -0.18 2.19 17.57
N GLY A 206 0.83 3.03 17.33
CA GLY A 206 2.14 2.56 16.91
C GLY A 206 2.82 1.65 17.92
N LEU A 207 3.68 0.75 17.43
CA LEU A 207 4.36 -0.29 18.22
C LEU A 207 5.17 0.30 19.39
N LYS A 208 5.41 -0.48 20.45
CA LYS A 208 6.27 -0.08 21.57
C LYS A 208 7.74 -0.07 21.15
N ILE A 209 8.60 0.58 21.93
CA ILE A 209 10.03 0.73 21.60
C ILE A 209 10.73 -0.62 21.44
N SER A 210 10.41 -1.62 22.26
CA SER A 210 10.95 -2.97 22.17
C SER A 210 10.61 -3.63 20.82
N GLU A 211 9.38 -3.47 20.36
CA GLU A 211 8.85 -4.06 19.13
C GLU A 211 9.35 -3.34 17.87
N ARG A 212 9.72 -2.05 17.99
CA ARG A 212 10.29 -1.29 16.86
C ARG A 212 11.67 -1.78 16.41
N LYS A 213 12.30 -2.69 17.17
CA LYS A 213 13.58 -3.32 16.80
C LYS A 213 13.41 -4.51 15.84
N THR A 214 12.18 -4.96 15.61
CA THR A 214 11.91 -6.07 14.67
C THR A 214 12.25 -5.67 13.23
N ARG A 215 12.64 -6.66 12.42
CA ARG A 215 12.97 -6.50 11.00
C ARG A 215 11.81 -5.86 10.24
N GLY A 216 12.13 -5.06 9.22
CA GLY A 216 11.14 -4.39 8.39
C GLY A 216 10.50 -3.14 9.00
N VAL A 217 10.63 -2.89 10.31
CA VAL A 217 10.12 -1.64 10.92
C VAL A 217 10.98 -0.46 10.48
N ILE A 218 10.35 0.56 9.91
CA ILE A 218 11.04 1.77 9.47
C ILE A 218 11.32 2.68 10.67
N ASN A 219 12.58 3.08 10.86
CA ASN A 219 12.97 4.03 11.90
C ASN A 219 13.29 5.41 11.29
N LYS A 220 12.69 6.48 11.82
CA LYS A 220 12.71 7.85 11.28
C LYS A 220 14.11 8.45 11.06
N THR A 221 15.12 8.04 11.82
CA THR A 221 16.48 8.61 11.73
C THR A 221 17.48 7.73 10.98
N ALA A 222 17.05 6.58 10.45
CA ALA A 222 17.94 5.70 9.71
C ALA A 222 18.09 6.18 8.27
N ASN A 223 19.27 6.00 7.69
CA ASN A 223 19.50 6.19 6.24
C ASN A 223 19.41 4.86 5.46
N MET A 224 18.95 3.81 6.15
CA MET A 224 18.85 2.46 5.63
C MET A 224 17.72 1.68 6.30
N ILE A 225 17.24 0.64 5.62
CA ILE A 225 16.31 -0.34 6.15
C ILE A 225 16.58 -1.71 5.54
N MET A 226 16.53 -2.75 6.36
CA MET A 226 16.46 -4.13 5.89
C MET A 226 15.01 -4.58 5.88
N VAL A 227 14.49 -4.86 4.69
CA VAL A 227 13.13 -5.34 4.44
C VAL A 227 13.20 -6.86 4.30
N PRO A 228 12.66 -7.64 5.28
CA PRO A 228 12.69 -9.08 5.22
C PRO A 228 11.82 -9.62 4.08
N PHE A 229 12.15 -10.80 3.59
CA PHE A 229 11.21 -11.56 2.76
C PHE A 229 10.06 -12.11 3.59
N ILE A 230 8.89 -12.21 2.97
CA ILE A 230 7.76 -13.00 3.43
C ILE A 230 7.22 -13.75 2.21
N ASP A 231 6.96 -15.05 2.34
CA ASP A 231 6.33 -15.78 1.26
C ASP A 231 4.90 -15.22 1.05
N ILE A 232 4.47 -15.08 -0.19
CA ILE A 232 3.11 -14.63 -0.52
C ILE A 232 2.04 -15.53 0.11
N PHE A 233 2.31 -16.83 0.27
CA PHE A 233 1.43 -17.79 0.91
C PHE A 233 1.49 -17.74 2.45
N ASP A 234 2.48 -17.06 3.04
CA ASP A 234 2.51 -16.79 4.49
C ASP A 234 1.59 -15.60 4.89
N VAL A 235 0.88 -15.01 3.92
CA VAL A 235 -0.10 -13.94 4.14
C VAL A 235 -1.50 -14.52 3.90
N PRO A 236 -2.23 -14.95 4.95
CA PRO A 236 -3.47 -15.72 4.80
C PRO A 236 -4.54 -15.00 3.95
N GLU A 237 -4.62 -13.68 4.03
CA GLU A 237 -5.59 -12.89 3.27
C GLU A 237 -5.27 -12.86 1.77
N ILE A 238 -3.99 -12.94 1.40
CA ILE A 238 -3.58 -13.09 0.00
C ILE A 238 -3.86 -14.51 -0.46
N GLU A 239 -3.45 -15.52 0.32
CA GLU A 239 -3.69 -16.93 0.03
C GLU A 239 -5.18 -17.22 -0.19
N GLU A 240 -6.04 -16.79 0.74
CA GLU A 240 -7.49 -16.97 0.66
C GLU A 240 -8.06 -16.33 -0.62
N CYS A 241 -7.59 -15.15 -0.99
CA CYS A 241 -8.02 -14.46 -2.20
C CYS A 241 -7.59 -15.24 -3.46
N LEU A 242 -6.35 -15.74 -3.49
CA LEU A 242 -5.83 -16.55 -4.59
C LEU A 242 -6.59 -17.87 -4.75
N VAL A 243 -6.84 -18.59 -3.65
CA VAL A 243 -7.59 -19.85 -3.65
C VAL A 243 -9.02 -19.65 -4.14
N LYS A 244 -9.72 -18.63 -3.64
CA LYS A 244 -11.08 -18.30 -4.10
C LYS A 244 -11.11 -17.88 -5.56
N GLY A 245 -10.13 -17.09 -5.99
CA GLY A 245 -9.98 -16.68 -7.39
C GLY A 245 -9.76 -17.87 -8.32
N TYR A 246 -8.92 -18.81 -7.91
CA TYR A 246 -8.66 -20.03 -8.66
C TYR A 246 -9.90 -20.94 -8.74
N GLY A 247 -10.64 -21.09 -7.64
CA GLY A 247 -11.93 -21.79 -7.63
C GLY A 247 -12.91 -21.19 -8.64
N LYS A 248 -13.09 -19.86 -8.64
CA LYS A 248 -13.93 -19.17 -9.63
C LYS A 248 -13.49 -19.40 -11.07
N HIS A 249 -12.19 -19.47 -11.32
CA HIS A 249 -11.67 -19.77 -12.64
C HIS A 249 -12.01 -21.20 -13.09
N ILE A 250 -11.82 -22.20 -12.21
CA ILE A 250 -12.17 -23.60 -12.49
C ILE A 250 -13.67 -23.74 -12.76
N ASP A 251 -14.50 -23.05 -11.97
CA ASP A 251 -15.96 -23.11 -12.08
C ASP A 251 -16.51 -22.33 -13.29
N GLY A 252 -15.65 -21.68 -14.08
CA GLY A 252 -16.04 -20.88 -15.23
C GLY A 252 -16.68 -19.53 -14.87
N HIS A 253 -16.58 -19.10 -13.61
CA HIS A 253 -17.05 -17.80 -13.13
C HIS A 253 -16.06 -16.68 -13.48
N VAL A 254 -15.80 -16.52 -14.78
CA VAL A 254 -14.94 -15.48 -15.38
C VAL A 254 -15.69 -14.76 -16.50
N THR A 255 -15.44 -13.46 -16.68
CA THR A 255 -16.16 -12.67 -17.71
C THR A 255 -15.38 -12.50 -19.02
N PHE A 256 -14.26 -13.20 -19.18
CA PHE A 256 -13.41 -13.10 -20.36
C PHE A 256 -13.28 -14.48 -21.03
N GLU A 257 -13.34 -14.49 -22.37
CA GLU A 257 -13.23 -15.70 -23.17
C GLU A 257 -11.82 -16.29 -23.02
N SER A 258 -11.76 -17.61 -22.81
CA SER A 258 -10.55 -18.43 -22.68
C SER A 258 -9.86 -18.66 -24.02
#